data_AF-A0A7Y0ZDI4-F1
#
_entry.id   AF-A0A7Y0ZDI4-F1
#
_cell.length_a   1.000
_cell.length_b   1.000
_cell.length_c   1.000
_cell.angle_alpha   90.00
_cell.angle_beta   90.00
_cell.angle_gamma   90.00
#
_symmetry.space_group_name_H-M   'P 1'
#
loop_
_entity.id
_entity.type
_entity.pdbx_description
1 polymer ?
#
loop_
_entity_poly.entity_id
_entity_poly.type
_entity_poly.pdbx_seq_one_letter_code
_entity_poly.pdbx_strand_id
1 'polypeptide(L)'
;MVAQAAGRVALIVGGAAIAACVTVPGMYLWNRSANKTAHAAGRAKGEAEEKARQEILRQMNNAATAEMLAKYAESQKGFKITLACVTIGVACAATFGPVSNDDVAMIKAYLLGVSEAYIPSFVRIKVDEAVAAPPSINTAYALAAKVGSPENWKLFDELVDLVAQSKQMANEQCRSSFRSEWHLLRSVG
;
A
#
# COMPACT_ATOMS: atom_id res chain seq x y z
N MET A 1 -37.26 30.95 77.84
CA MET A 1 -37.99 29.72 77.43
C MET A 1 -37.79 29.56 75.94
N VAL A 2 -36.85 28.69 75.53
CA VAL A 2 -36.56 28.41 74.11
C VAL A 2 -36.96 26.96 73.87
N ALA A 3 -38.03 26.76 73.10
CA ALA A 3 -38.53 25.44 72.73
C ALA A 3 -37.65 24.84 71.63
N GLN A 4 -36.96 23.74 71.94
CA GLN A 4 -36.29 22.90 70.95
C GLN A 4 -37.33 22.06 70.22
N ALA A 5 -37.55 22.35 68.94
CA ALA A 5 -38.26 21.47 68.03
C ALA A 5 -37.33 20.32 67.60
N ALA A 6 -37.35 19.22 68.36
CA ALA A 6 -36.74 17.96 67.95
C ALA A 6 -37.69 17.23 66.97
N GLY A 7 -37.45 17.42 65.68
CA GLY A 7 -38.13 16.69 64.62
C GLY A 7 -37.80 15.20 64.68
N ARG A 8 -38.80 14.38 65.03
CA ARG A 8 -38.76 12.91 64.87
C ARG A 8 -39.21 12.57 63.45
N VAL A 9 -38.31 12.04 62.63
CA VAL A 9 -38.72 11.33 61.40
C VAL A 9 -38.66 9.84 61.72
N ALA A 10 -39.85 9.28 61.96
CA ALA A 10 -40.07 7.85 62.07
C ALA A 10 -40.15 7.26 60.66
N LEU A 11 -39.29 6.30 60.35
CA LEU A 11 -39.36 5.51 59.12
C LEU A 11 -39.91 4.14 59.50
N ILE A 12 -41.20 3.92 59.22
CA ILE A 12 -41.87 2.63 59.28
C ILE A 12 -42.05 2.17 57.84
N VAL A 13 -41.56 0.98 57.50
CA VAL A 13 -42.27 -0.15 56.82
C VAL A 13 -41.25 -1.32 56.77
N GLY A 14 -41.34 -2.30 57.68
CA GLY A 14 -41.87 -3.64 57.34
C GLY A 14 -40.77 -4.59 56.84
N GLY A 15 -39.83 -5.03 57.68
CA GLY A 15 -39.92 -6.31 58.41
C GLY A 15 -38.53 -6.73 58.90
N ALA A 16 -38.45 -7.26 60.14
CA ALA A 16 -37.24 -7.51 60.94
C ALA A 16 -36.54 -6.25 61.48
N ALA A 17 -36.89 -5.87 62.71
CA ALA A 17 -36.27 -4.79 63.47
C ALA A 17 -34.83 -5.14 63.84
N ILE A 18 -33.90 -4.87 62.92
CA ILE A 18 -32.49 -4.67 63.27
C ILE A 18 -32.37 -3.18 63.60
N ALA A 19 -32.42 -2.86 64.89
CA ALA A 19 -32.12 -1.52 65.41
C ALA A 19 -30.61 -1.25 65.22
N ALA A 20 -30.18 -1.07 63.98
CA ALA A 20 -28.84 -0.62 63.67
C ALA A 20 -28.80 0.88 63.95
N CYS A 21 -28.32 1.26 65.13
CA CYS A 21 -27.86 2.61 65.39
C CYS A 21 -26.77 2.93 64.37
N VAL A 22 -27.13 3.56 63.25
CA VAL A 22 -26.16 4.15 62.33
C VAL A 22 -25.62 5.39 63.03
N THR A 23 -24.64 5.18 63.90
CA THR A 23 -23.90 6.27 64.51
C THR A 23 -23.19 7.03 63.37
N VAL A 24 -23.07 8.36 63.50
CA VAL A 24 -22.36 9.23 62.53
C VAL A 24 -20.99 8.66 62.07
N PRO A 25 -20.20 7.97 62.94
CA PRO A 25 -18.99 7.26 62.51
C PRO A 25 -19.22 6.15 61.48
N GLY A 26 -20.32 5.40 61.57
CA GLY A 26 -20.67 4.31 60.63
C GLY A 26 -20.99 4.82 59.22
N MET A 27 -21.72 5.94 59.13
CA MET A 27 -21.97 6.63 57.84
C MET A 27 -20.67 7.17 57.24
N TYR A 28 -19.76 7.70 58.06
CA TYR A 28 -18.48 8.24 57.60
C TYR A 28 -17.55 7.13 57.05
N LEU A 29 -17.48 5.98 57.72
CA LEU A 29 -16.70 4.83 57.26
C LEU A 29 -17.28 4.19 56.00
N TRP A 30 -18.61 4.09 55.91
CA TRP A 30 -19.28 3.56 54.72
C TRP A 30 -19.07 4.48 53.50
N ASN A 31 -19.20 5.79 53.68
CA ASN A 31 -18.95 6.77 52.62
C ASN A 31 -17.47 6.77 52.19
N ARG A 32 -16.52 6.65 53.12
CA ARG A 32 -15.09 6.55 52.79
C ARG A 32 -14.72 5.26 52.05
N SER A 33 -15.34 4.15 52.41
CA SER A 33 -15.16 2.85 51.74
C SER A 33 -15.77 2.86 50.34
N ALA A 34 -17.03 3.32 50.22
CA ALA A 34 -17.74 3.46 48.95
C ALA A 34 -17.04 4.45 48.00
N ASN A 35 -16.46 5.53 48.53
CA ASN A 35 -15.73 6.50 47.71
C ASN A 35 -14.40 5.91 47.20
N LYS A 36 -13.69 5.12 48.01
CA LYS A 36 -12.47 4.42 47.56
C LYS A 36 -12.76 3.38 46.46
N THR A 37 -13.83 2.60 46.61
CA THR A 37 -14.20 1.60 45.59
C THR A 37 -14.73 2.27 44.32
N ALA A 38 -15.48 3.37 44.42
CA ALA A 38 -15.91 4.16 43.26
C ALA A 38 -14.71 4.80 42.52
N HIS A 39 -13.71 5.32 43.24
CA HIS A 39 -12.49 5.84 42.63
C HIS A 39 -11.64 4.75 41.95
N ALA A 40 -11.53 3.57 42.56
CA ALA A 40 -10.83 2.44 41.96
C ALA A 40 -11.55 1.92 40.70
N ALA A 41 -12.88 1.79 40.76
CA ALA A 41 -13.70 1.42 39.60
C ALA A 41 -13.62 2.46 38.47
N GLY A 42 -13.62 3.76 38.82
CA GLY A 42 -13.45 4.85 37.87
C GLY A 42 -12.08 4.84 37.17
N ARG A 43 -10.99 4.56 37.92
CA ARG A 43 -9.64 4.40 37.34
C ARG A 43 -9.56 3.18 36.42
N ALA A 44 -10.07 2.02 36.86
CA ALA A 44 -10.07 0.80 36.04
C ALA A 44 -10.87 0.98 34.75
N LYS A 45 -12.01 1.68 34.81
CA LYS A 45 -12.81 2.01 33.63
C LYS A 45 -12.07 2.98 32.70
N GLY A 46 -11.43 4.03 33.23
CA GLY A 46 -10.62 4.96 32.45
C GLY A 46 -9.42 4.30 31.77
N GLU A 47 -8.71 3.41 32.48
CA GLU A 47 -7.61 2.63 31.91
C GLU A 47 -8.08 1.67 30.82
N ALA A 48 -9.26 1.06 30.97
CA ALA A 48 -9.85 0.19 29.94
C ALA A 48 -10.29 0.98 28.70
N GLU A 49 -10.90 2.15 28.88
CA GLU A 49 -11.31 3.04 27.78
C GLU A 49 -10.08 3.59 27.02
N GLU A 50 -9.03 3.99 27.72
CA GLU A 50 -7.80 4.47 27.09
C GLU A 50 -7.03 3.35 26.38
N LYS A 51 -6.98 2.14 26.94
CA LYS A 51 -6.43 0.97 26.24
C LYS A 51 -7.24 0.63 24.98
N ALA A 52 -8.56 0.71 25.05
CA ALA A 52 -9.43 0.49 23.88
C ALA A 52 -9.18 1.56 22.80
N ARG A 53 -9.06 2.85 23.18
CA ARG A 53 -8.71 3.94 22.25
C ARG A 53 -7.34 3.75 21.62
N GLN A 54 -6.33 3.40 22.41
CA GLN A 54 -4.98 3.13 21.92
C GLN A 54 -4.97 1.96 20.94
N GLU A 55 -5.73 0.90 21.23
CA GLU A 55 -5.83 -0.25 20.34
C GLU A 55 -6.53 0.11 19.02
N ILE A 56 -7.60 0.90 19.06
CA ILE A 56 -8.26 1.41 17.85
C ILE A 56 -7.29 2.27 17.02
N LEU A 57 -6.59 3.22 17.66
CA LEU A 57 -5.60 4.07 16.99
C LEU A 57 -4.45 3.25 16.38
N ARG A 58 -3.98 2.23 17.09
CA ARG A 58 -2.95 1.29 16.60
C ARG A 58 -3.45 0.51 15.39
N GLN A 59 -4.68 0.00 15.44
CA GLN A 59 -5.29 -0.71 14.32
C GLN A 59 -5.46 0.19 13.09
N MET A 60 -5.94 1.43 13.27
CA MET A 60 -6.06 2.40 12.19
C MET A 60 -4.69 2.76 11.58
N ASN A 61 -3.67 2.96 12.41
CA ASN A 61 -2.32 3.25 11.95
C ASN A 61 -1.73 2.06 11.16
N ASN A 62 -1.88 0.84 11.69
CA ASN A 62 -1.44 -0.38 11.00
C ASN A 62 -2.15 -0.56 9.66
N ALA A 63 -3.46 -0.32 9.60
CA ALA A 63 -4.24 -0.41 8.37
C ALA A 63 -3.77 0.63 7.33
N ALA A 64 -3.59 1.89 7.73
CA ALA A 64 -3.09 2.94 6.86
C ALA A 64 -1.66 2.64 6.35
N THR A 65 -0.81 2.11 7.22
CA THR A 65 0.56 1.71 6.85
C THR A 65 0.55 0.54 5.87
N ALA A 66 -0.31 -0.46 6.09
CA ALA A 66 -0.48 -1.59 5.18
C ALA A 66 -0.98 -1.14 3.80
N GLU A 67 -1.94 -0.21 3.75
CA GLU A 67 -2.44 0.37 2.50
C GLU A 67 -1.34 1.13 1.74
N MET A 68 -0.55 1.94 2.44
CA MET A 68 0.59 2.66 1.85
C MET A 68 1.64 1.69 1.29
N LEU A 69 1.97 0.63 2.03
CA LEU A 69 2.88 -0.42 1.57
C LEU A 69 2.35 -1.14 0.33
N ALA A 70 1.06 -1.44 0.29
CA ALA A 70 0.41 -2.05 -0.88
C ALA A 70 0.48 -1.14 -2.12
N LYS A 71 0.17 0.16 -1.96
CA LYS A 71 0.27 1.16 -3.03
C LYS A 71 1.71 1.31 -3.53
N TYR A 72 2.68 1.27 -2.62
CA TYR A 72 4.10 1.33 -2.97
C TYR A 72 4.54 0.08 -3.74
N ALA A 73 4.13 -1.11 -3.32
CA ALA A 73 4.43 -2.35 -4.01
C ALA A 73 3.82 -2.38 -5.43
N GLU A 74 2.59 -1.91 -5.59
CA GLU A 74 1.95 -1.80 -6.91
C GLU A 74 2.69 -0.78 -7.81
N SER A 75 3.11 0.36 -7.26
CA SER A 75 3.91 1.34 -7.99
C SER A 75 5.24 0.73 -8.47
N GLN A 76 5.92 -0.05 -7.61
CA GLN A 76 7.13 -0.77 -8.00
C GLN A 76 6.89 -1.78 -9.11
N LYS A 77 5.74 -2.46 -9.11
CA LYS A 77 5.36 -3.39 -10.18
C LYS A 77 5.19 -2.65 -11.51
N GLY A 78 4.50 -1.51 -11.50
CA GLY A 78 4.38 -0.63 -12.67
C GLY A 78 5.75 -0.26 -13.26
N PHE A 79 6.69 0.18 -12.42
CA PHE A 79 8.04 0.53 -12.87
C PHE A 79 8.82 -0.65 -13.47
N LYS A 80 8.67 -1.86 -12.92
CA LYS A 80 9.30 -3.07 -13.48
C LYS A 80 8.72 -3.41 -14.85
N ILE A 81 7.41 -3.24 -15.05
CA ILE A 81 6.76 -3.43 -16.35
C ILE A 81 7.28 -2.41 -17.36
N THR A 82 7.32 -1.13 -16.98
CA THR A 82 7.90 -0.06 -17.82
C THR A 82 9.32 -0.38 -18.25
N LEU A 83 10.18 -0.81 -17.30
CA LEU A 83 11.56 -1.16 -17.61
C LEU A 83 11.63 -2.36 -18.56
N ALA A 84 10.81 -3.40 -18.35
CA ALA A 84 10.73 -4.54 -19.26
C ALA A 84 10.34 -4.09 -20.68
N CYS A 85 9.30 -3.27 -20.82
CA CYS A 85 8.87 -2.74 -22.11
C CYS A 85 10.00 -1.98 -22.82
N VAL A 86 10.61 -0.99 -22.16
CA VAL A 86 11.70 -0.20 -22.79
C VAL A 86 12.85 -1.11 -23.21
N THR A 87 13.23 -2.05 -22.35
CA THR A 87 14.29 -3.03 -22.63
C THR A 87 13.96 -3.87 -23.86
N ILE A 88 12.73 -4.37 -23.99
CA ILE A 88 12.27 -5.15 -25.16
C ILE A 88 12.29 -4.29 -26.42
N GLY A 89 11.73 -3.07 -26.36
CA GLY A 89 11.67 -2.17 -27.51
C GLY A 89 13.06 -1.81 -28.02
N VAL A 90 13.99 -1.49 -27.12
CA VAL A 90 15.38 -1.14 -27.47
C VAL A 90 16.14 -2.35 -28.00
N ALA A 91 15.98 -3.54 -27.39
CA ALA A 91 16.57 -4.78 -27.89
C ALA A 91 16.05 -5.11 -29.30
N CYS A 92 14.74 -4.90 -29.54
CA CYS A 92 14.13 -5.08 -30.84
C CYS A 92 14.67 -4.08 -31.86
N ALA A 93 14.74 -2.79 -31.52
CA ALA A 93 15.27 -1.76 -32.41
C ALA A 93 16.73 -2.02 -32.81
N ALA A 94 17.54 -2.51 -31.87
CA ALA A 94 18.96 -2.81 -32.06
C ALA A 94 19.24 -3.93 -33.07
N THR A 95 18.30 -4.86 -33.30
CA THR A 95 18.50 -5.91 -34.31
C THR A 95 18.33 -5.40 -35.74
N PHE A 96 17.73 -4.23 -35.93
CA PHE A 96 17.64 -3.54 -37.22
C PHE A 96 18.82 -2.58 -37.47
N GLY A 97 19.81 -2.55 -36.57
CA GLY A 97 20.95 -1.65 -36.63
C GLY A 97 21.00 -0.69 -35.43
N PRO A 98 21.81 0.38 -35.49
CA PRO A 98 21.94 1.31 -34.38
C PRO A 98 20.60 1.88 -33.91
N VAL A 99 20.43 1.97 -32.59
CA VAL A 99 19.26 2.59 -31.97
C VAL A 99 19.42 4.10 -32.06
N SER A 100 18.52 4.76 -32.77
CA SER A 100 18.49 6.20 -32.95
C SER A 100 17.70 6.90 -31.83
N ASN A 101 17.87 8.22 -31.70
CA ASN A 101 17.07 9.00 -30.76
C ASN A 101 15.57 8.95 -31.07
N ASP A 102 15.20 8.81 -32.34
CA ASP A 102 13.80 8.70 -32.77
C ASP A 102 13.18 7.37 -32.34
N ASP A 103 13.94 6.27 -32.40
CA ASP A 103 13.49 4.96 -31.89
C ASP A 103 13.19 5.05 -30.40
N VAL A 104 14.08 5.69 -29.63
CA VAL A 104 13.94 5.88 -28.19
C VAL A 104 12.75 6.77 -27.87
N ALA A 105 12.59 7.88 -28.59
CA ALA A 105 11.47 8.80 -28.42
C ALA A 105 10.12 8.11 -28.71
N MET A 106 10.04 7.32 -29.78
CA MET A 106 8.85 6.53 -30.11
C MET A 106 8.52 5.51 -29.02
N ILE A 107 9.50 4.71 -28.57
CA ILE A 107 9.31 3.71 -27.51
C ILE A 107 8.84 4.39 -26.22
N LYS A 108 9.48 5.49 -25.83
CA LYS A 108 9.10 6.26 -24.63
C LYS A 108 7.70 6.87 -24.77
N ALA A 109 7.37 7.45 -25.92
CA ALA A 109 6.06 8.04 -26.16
C ALA A 109 4.93 7.01 -26.07
N TYR A 110 5.12 5.82 -26.66
CA TYR A 110 4.14 4.73 -26.59
C TYR A 110 3.93 4.24 -25.15
N LEU A 111 4.99 4.12 -24.36
CA LEU A 111 4.92 3.52 -23.02
C LEU A 111 4.55 4.51 -21.91
N LEU A 112 5.03 5.74 -22.02
CA LEU A 112 5.04 6.72 -20.93
C LEU A 112 4.10 7.89 -21.23
N GLY A 113 3.96 8.25 -22.50
CA GLY A 113 3.21 9.42 -22.93
C GLY A 113 3.56 10.65 -22.11
N VAL A 114 2.54 11.32 -21.58
CA VAL A 114 2.68 12.52 -20.72
C VAL A 114 3.33 12.20 -19.37
N SER A 115 3.33 10.93 -18.95
CA SER A 115 3.85 10.52 -17.64
C SER A 115 5.37 10.41 -17.59
N GLU A 116 6.09 10.55 -18.71
CA GLU A 116 7.56 10.47 -18.76
C GLU A 116 8.23 11.41 -17.74
N ALA A 117 7.69 12.63 -17.60
CA ALA A 117 8.22 13.63 -16.68
C ALA A 117 8.20 13.17 -15.20
N TYR A 118 7.26 12.29 -14.85
CA TYR A 118 6.97 11.88 -13.47
C TYR A 118 7.59 10.53 -13.09
N ILE A 119 8.36 9.92 -13.99
CA ILE A 119 9.03 8.66 -13.72
C ILE A 119 10.18 8.87 -12.72
N PRO A 120 10.30 8.02 -11.69
CA PRO A 120 11.40 8.07 -10.74
C PRO A 120 12.77 8.00 -11.42
N SER A 121 13.75 8.72 -10.88
CA SER A 121 15.11 8.79 -11.42
C SER A 121 15.77 7.42 -11.61
N PHE A 122 15.54 6.47 -10.69
CA PHE A 122 16.12 5.13 -10.80
C PHE A 122 15.62 4.36 -12.03
N VAL A 123 14.36 4.56 -12.44
CA VAL A 123 13.81 3.93 -13.65
C VAL A 123 14.40 4.62 -14.88
N ARG A 124 14.50 5.95 -14.85
CA ARG A 124 15.09 6.75 -15.93
C ARG A 124 16.53 6.34 -16.22
N ILE A 125 17.35 6.20 -15.18
CA ILE A 125 18.73 5.73 -15.29
C ILE A 125 18.79 4.35 -15.95
N LYS A 126 17.92 3.42 -15.54
CA LYS A 126 17.87 2.06 -16.13
C LYS A 126 17.44 2.06 -17.58
N VAL A 127 16.52 2.97 -17.95
CA VAL A 127 16.12 3.18 -19.34
C VAL A 127 17.30 3.71 -20.16
N ASP A 128 18.00 4.73 -19.66
CA ASP A 128 19.13 5.32 -20.37
C ASP A 128 20.30 4.34 -20.50
N GLU A 129 20.55 3.50 -19.48
CA GLU A 129 21.51 2.38 -19.56
C GLU A 129 21.13 1.38 -20.65
N ALA A 130 19.86 0.98 -20.73
CA ALA A 130 19.38 0.06 -21.76
C ALA A 130 19.51 0.65 -23.17
N VAL A 131 19.28 1.95 -23.32
CA VAL A 131 19.47 2.66 -24.60
C VAL A 131 20.94 2.75 -24.99
N ALA A 132 21.82 3.09 -24.05
CA ALA A 132 23.25 3.22 -24.31
C ALA A 132 23.93 1.89 -24.64
N ALA A 133 23.45 0.80 -24.04
CA ALA A 133 23.91 -0.56 -24.29
C ALA A 133 22.70 -1.49 -24.48
N PRO A 134 22.14 -1.56 -25.71
CA PRO A 134 20.97 -2.37 -26.01
C PRO A 134 21.16 -3.83 -25.54
N PRO A 135 20.24 -4.33 -24.71
CA PRO A 135 20.35 -5.67 -24.16
C PRO A 135 20.02 -6.73 -25.22
N SER A 136 20.47 -7.96 -24.98
CA SER A 136 20.10 -9.10 -25.82
C SER A 136 18.62 -9.46 -25.68
N ILE A 137 18.06 -10.15 -26.67
CA ILE A 137 16.69 -10.67 -26.60
C ILE A 137 16.46 -11.57 -25.38
N ASN A 138 17.45 -12.39 -25.00
CA ASN A 138 17.37 -13.25 -23.82
C ASN A 138 17.29 -12.44 -22.52
N THR A 139 18.05 -11.35 -22.43
CA THR A 139 18.01 -10.43 -21.29
C THR A 139 16.66 -9.72 -21.22
N ALA A 140 16.13 -9.27 -22.36
CA ALA A 140 14.82 -8.64 -22.44
C ALA A 140 13.70 -9.61 -22.02
N TYR A 141 13.74 -10.85 -22.52
CA TYR A 141 12.79 -11.89 -22.15
C TYR A 141 12.85 -12.22 -20.66
N ALA A 142 14.04 -12.38 -20.08
CA ALA A 142 14.20 -12.67 -18.66
C ALA A 142 13.64 -11.55 -17.76
N LEU A 143 13.68 -10.28 -18.21
CA LEU A 143 13.05 -9.17 -17.50
C LEU A 143 11.52 -9.20 -17.66
N ALA A 144 11.02 -9.48 -18.85
CA ALA A 144 9.59 -9.62 -19.13
C ALA A 144 8.96 -10.74 -18.29
N ALA A 145 9.61 -11.90 -18.22
CA ALA A 145 9.14 -13.06 -17.48
C ALA A 145 8.93 -12.79 -15.98
N LYS A 146 9.74 -11.90 -15.37
CA LYS A 146 9.59 -11.51 -13.95
C LYS A 146 8.31 -10.73 -13.65
N VAL A 147 7.70 -10.13 -14.67
CA VAL A 147 6.47 -9.35 -14.57
C VAL A 147 5.38 -9.91 -15.48
N GLY A 148 5.54 -11.14 -15.96
CA GLY A 148 4.62 -11.77 -16.91
C GLY A 148 3.20 -11.87 -16.36
N SER A 149 2.25 -11.33 -17.11
CA SER A 149 0.82 -11.55 -16.94
C SER A 149 0.20 -11.65 -18.34
N PRO A 150 -0.98 -12.26 -18.53
CA PRO A 150 -1.61 -12.33 -19.86
C PRO A 150 -1.77 -10.96 -20.54
N GLU A 151 -2.02 -9.91 -19.75
CA GLU A 151 -2.13 -8.53 -20.25
C GLU A 151 -0.75 -7.94 -20.58
N ASN A 152 0.26 -8.16 -19.72
CA ASN A 152 1.61 -7.66 -19.95
C ASN A 152 2.24 -8.32 -21.18
N TRP A 153 2.00 -9.61 -21.41
CA TRP A 153 2.50 -10.30 -22.61
C TRP A 153 1.89 -9.74 -23.89
N LYS A 154 0.62 -9.35 -23.89
CA LYS A 154 0.00 -8.66 -25.03
C LYS A 154 0.68 -7.31 -25.29
N LEU A 155 0.88 -6.52 -24.23
CA LEU A 155 1.61 -5.24 -24.32
C LEU A 155 3.03 -5.42 -24.88
N PHE A 156 3.75 -6.46 -24.44
CA PHE A 156 5.08 -6.75 -24.94
C PHE A 156 5.09 -7.13 -26.42
N ASP A 157 4.14 -7.98 -26.85
CA ASP A 157 4.00 -8.35 -28.27
C ASP A 157 3.64 -7.15 -29.15
N GLU A 158 2.71 -6.31 -28.70
CA GLU A 158 2.32 -5.08 -29.39
C GLU A 158 3.51 -4.13 -29.57
N LEU A 159 4.35 -4.00 -28.54
CA LEU A 159 5.55 -3.18 -28.61
C LEU A 159 6.57 -3.74 -29.62
N VAL A 160 6.78 -5.05 -29.64
CA VAL A 160 7.67 -5.71 -30.62
C VAL A 160 7.17 -5.44 -32.04
N ASP A 161 5.87 -5.58 -32.26
CA ASP A 161 5.26 -5.33 -33.56
C ASP A 161 5.36 -3.85 -33.97
N LEU A 162 5.13 -2.92 -33.05
CA LEU A 162 5.28 -1.48 -33.29
C LEU A 162 6.71 -1.12 -33.70
N VAL A 163 7.70 -1.59 -32.94
CA VAL A 163 9.11 -1.28 -33.21
C VAL A 163 9.55 -1.91 -34.54
N ALA A 164 9.19 -3.17 -34.78
CA ALA A 164 9.53 -3.86 -36.03
C ALA A 164 8.91 -3.16 -37.25
N GLN A 165 7.64 -2.76 -37.18
CA GLN A 165 6.97 -2.03 -38.26
C GLN A 165 7.60 -0.66 -38.50
N SER A 166 7.86 0.10 -37.44
CA SER A 166 8.54 1.41 -37.54
C SER A 166 9.90 1.29 -38.24
N LYS A 167 10.71 0.30 -37.85
CA LYS A 167 12.02 0.05 -38.48
C LYS A 167 11.92 -0.40 -39.94
N GLN A 168 10.96 -1.27 -40.27
CA GLN A 168 10.74 -1.73 -41.64
C GLN A 168 10.28 -0.59 -42.55
N MET A 169 9.40 0.29 -42.07
CA MET A 169 8.97 1.48 -42.81
C MET A 169 10.12 2.47 -43.03
N ALA A 170 11.05 2.58 -42.08
CA ALA A 170 12.24 3.41 -42.21
C ALA A 170 13.28 2.82 -43.20
N ASN A 171 13.33 1.48 -43.33
CA ASN A 171 14.27 0.80 -44.21
C ASN A 171 13.79 -0.62 -44.60
N GLU A 172 13.23 -0.77 -45.80
CA GLU A 172 12.65 -2.04 -46.30
C GLU A 172 13.68 -3.18 -46.42
N GLN A 173 14.97 -2.87 -46.60
CA GLN A 173 16.03 -3.88 -46.64
C GLN A 173 16.33 -4.49 -45.26
N CYS A 174 15.89 -3.84 -44.18
CA CYS A 174 16.21 -4.27 -42.84
C CYS A 174 15.24 -5.35 -42.35
N ARG A 175 15.73 -6.60 -42.30
CA ARG A 175 14.98 -7.76 -41.80
C ARG A 175 15.58 -8.24 -40.48
N SER A 176 14.71 -8.47 -39.49
CA SER A 176 15.07 -8.93 -38.15
C SER A 176 14.30 -10.21 -37.82
N SER A 177 14.99 -11.17 -37.19
CA SER A 177 14.40 -12.38 -36.63
C SER A 177 13.86 -12.18 -35.20
N PHE A 178 13.97 -10.97 -34.64
CA PHE A 178 13.61 -10.70 -33.24
C PHE A 178 12.19 -11.15 -32.91
N ARG A 179 11.21 -10.88 -33.77
CA ARG A 179 9.82 -11.29 -33.55
C ARG A 179 9.67 -12.81 -33.47
N SER A 180 10.29 -13.55 -34.38
CA SER A 180 10.25 -15.02 -34.36
C SER A 180 10.96 -15.59 -33.13
N GLU A 181 12.13 -15.06 -32.77
CA GLU A 181 12.88 -15.49 -31.59
C GLU A 181 12.13 -15.16 -30.29
N TRP A 182 11.48 -14.01 -30.22
CA TRP A 182 10.63 -13.58 -29.11
C TRP A 182 9.48 -14.56 -28.89
N HIS A 183 8.76 -14.92 -29.96
CA HIS A 183 7.68 -15.89 -29.89
C HIS A 183 8.17 -17.30 -29.52
N LEU A 184 9.34 -17.70 -30.01
CA LEU A 184 9.96 -18.99 -29.63
C LEU A 184 10.27 -19.04 -28.14
N LEU A 185 10.93 -18.01 -27.59
CA LEU A 185 11.25 -17.93 -26.17
C LEU A 185 9.99 -18.03 -25.29
N ARG A 186 8.91 -17.36 -25.71
CA ARG A 186 7.61 -17.41 -25.02
C ARG A 186 6.91 -18.77 -25.13
N SER A 187 7.17 -19.54 -26.18
CA SER A 187 6.56 -20.86 -26.34
C SER A 187 7.20 -21.96 -25.47
N VAL A 188 8.43 -21.71 -25.00
CA VAL A 188 9.24 -22.68 -24.24
C VAL A 188 9.23 -22.40 -22.73
N GLY A 189 8.99 -21.15 -22.30
CA GLY A 189 8.94 -20.74 -20.90
C GLY A 189 7.54 -20.58 -20.36
#